data_AF-A0A091LY19-F1
#
_entry.id   AF-A0A091LY19-F1
#
_cell.length_a   1.000
_cell.length_b   1.000
_cell.length_c   1.000
_cell.angle_alpha   90.00
_cell.angle_beta   90.00
_cell.angle_gamma   90.00
#
_symmetry.space_group_name_H-M   'P 1'
#
loop_
_entity.id
_entity.type
_entity.pdbx_description
1 polymer ?
#
loop_
_entity_poly.entity_id
_entity_poly.type
_entity_poly.pdbx_seq_one_letter_code
_entity_poly.pdbx_strand_id
1 'polypeptide(L)'
;DPGYEHFKMAEKSHGNWIKLYLEGNNSEILLNLGKKVLKQYLEALKTLSSSLSKQVAQYDVYSMMVGTVIIMEVLLLLLLSVPKALSSRAEFEVPLSPPLFSLLFYLMCLMLCAVHVIVCTSAESLCYFCSMSWLTAAGVMMLISALMCGIFSAIAKIFENSRLPLKNPVVSSSSWSEIDVLILAGTIGHVLSLGASSFIEEEHQTWYFLINTLCLVLCQELCRNNFLLKQCDPQQSTTVKQNFDSIGEASECKNIEIPAAGNSKLGKATSSAEFIKGSDKWISLASPWIILICCRLLRSLNQTGVQWAHRPDFGHWLTSSEHKSELSFLAAVSLLMIFFLVQRRSSLVSKIAMALGLLGVYSYRAAIGNVIFPWQRDSKDISKGITEARFVYVFVLGIVFTGTKDLLKSQVISADSSVKSTGLWEVYSGLVLLAALLFRPHNLPVLVFCLLIQTMMTKYIWRPLKFDAAQITIMHYWFGQAFFYFQGNSNGIATVDVSAGFVGLESYVEIPAIFLTAFATYAGPLLWAIHLLCYLSSE
;
A
#
# COMPACT_ATOMS: atom_id res chain seq x y z
N ASP A 1 11.15 37.72 32.69
CA ASP A 1 11.55 37.45 31.29
C ASP A 1 11.78 38.79 30.60
N PRO A 2 12.93 39.01 29.96
CA PRO A 2 13.29 40.30 29.35
C PRO A 2 12.34 40.72 28.22
N GLY A 3 11.74 39.77 27.49
CA GLY A 3 10.75 40.06 26.45
C GLY A 3 9.44 40.57 27.03
N TYR A 4 9.03 40.08 28.20
CA TYR A 4 7.83 40.55 28.90
C TYR A 4 8.01 41.98 29.46
N GLU A 5 9.22 42.31 29.93
CA GLU A 5 9.55 43.69 30.34
C GLU A 5 9.52 44.65 29.15
N HIS A 6 10.08 44.26 28.01
CA HIS A 6 9.99 45.03 26.77
C HIS A 6 8.54 45.24 26.32
N PHE A 7 7.68 44.23 26.44
CA PHE A 7 6.24 44.34 26.14
C PHE A 7 5.55 45.37 27.04
N LYS A 8 5.80 45.34 28.37
CA LYS A 8 5.23 46.33 29.30
C LYS A 8 5.67 47.76 28.97
N MET A 9 6.91 47.95 28.54
CA MET A 9 7.40 49.26 28.09
C MET A 9 6.73 49.72 26.80
N ALA A 10 6.50 48.80 25.85
CA ALA A 10 5.79 49.07 24.61
C ALA A 10 4.31 49.44 24.86
N GLU A 11 3.63 48.70 25.74
CA GLU A 11 2.24 48.95 26.16
C GLU A 11 2.07 50.34 26.79
N LYS A 12 2.97 50.71 27.71
CA LYS A 12 2.95 52.06 28.30
C LYS A 12 3.19 53.16 27.26
N SER A 13 4.11 52.94 26.32
CA SER A 13 4.40 53.88 25.24
C SER A 13 3.24 53.99 24.25
N HIS A 14 2.53 52.90 24.00
CA HIS A 14 1.33 52.84 23.19
C HIS A 14 0.16 53.61 23.83
N GLY A 15 -0.06 53.44 25.14
CA GLY A 15 -1.07 54.21 25.88
C GLY A 15 -0.83 55.73 25.80
N ASN A 16 0.43 56.15 25.90
CA ASN A 16 0.81 57.56 25.71
C ASN A 16 0.56 58.05 24.28
N TRP A 17 0.84 57.22 23.28
CA TRP A 17 0.55 57.53 21.88
C TRP A 17 -0.95 57.67 21.61
N ILE A 18 -1.78 56.76 22.15
CA ILE A 18 -3.25 56.82 22.05
C ILE A 18 -3.78 58.11 22.68
N LYS A 19 -3.27 58.49 23.85
CA LYS A 19 -3.67 59.74 24.53
C LYS A 19 -3.39 60.97 23.66
N LEU A 20 -2.19 61.06 23.08
CA LEU A 20 -1.80 62.16 22.19
C LEU A 20 -2.58 62.16 20.86
N TYR A 21 -2.96 60.98 20.36
CA TYR A 21 -3.80 60.84 19.18
C TYR A 21 -5.22 61.36 19.44
N LEU A 22 -5.80 61.03 20.61
CA LEU A 22 -7.13 61.50 21.01
C LEU A 22 -7.17 63.00 21.32
N GLU A 23 -6.05 63.59 21.74
CA GLU A 23 -5.90 65.04 21.98
C GLU A 23 -5.75 65.86 20.69
N GLY A 24 -5.83 65.24 19.49
CA GLY A 24 -5.89 65.93 18.20
C GLY A 24 -4.54 66.45 17.68
N ASN A 25 -3.42 65.94 18.20
CA ASN A 25 -2.08 66.40 17.83
C ASN A 25 -1.62 65.82 16.48
N ASN A 26 -1.92 66.51 15.38
CA ASN A 26 -1.60 66.07 14.00
C ASN A 26 -0.15 66.37 13.56
N SER A 27 0.84 66.20 14.44
CA SER A 27 2.24 66.47 14.12
C SER A 27 2.99 65.22 13.66
N GLU A 28 4.05 65.42 12.85
CA GLU A 28 5.04 64.40 12.46
C GLU A 28 5.62 63.62 13.67
N ILE A 29 5.58 64.25 14.85
CA ILE A 29 5.94 63.68 16.15
C ILE A 29 5.05 62.48 16.51
N LEU A 30 3.74 62.55 16.26
CA LEU A 30 2.81 61.44 16.53
C LEU A 30 3.10 60.24 15.64
N LEU A 31 3.44 60.48 14.38
CA LEU A 31 3.77 59.44 13.41
C LEU A 31 5.12 58.77 13.74
N ASN A 32 6.11 59.56 14.16
CA ASN A 32 7.40 59.04 14.63
C ASN A 32 7.27 58.27 15.95
N LEU A 33 6.40 58.72 16.87
CA LEU A 33 6.10 58.01 18.09
C LEU A 33 5.38 56.68 17.81
N GLY A 34 4.44 56.66 16.87
CA GLY A 34 3.76 55.42 16.43
C GLY A 34 4.73 54.41 15.82
N LYS A 35 5.66 54.87 14.96
CA LYS A 35 6.75 54.03 14.43
C LYS A 35 7.65 53.46 15.55
N LYS A 36 7.94 54.27 16.57
CA LYS A 36 8.73 53.82 17.73
C LYS A 36 7.99 52.75 18.54
N VAL A 37 6.69 52.94 18.80
CA VAL A 37 5.85 51.95 19.51
C VAL A 37 5.77 50.64 18.72
N LEU A 38 5.56 50.71 17.41
CA LEU A 38 5.57 49.53 16.54
C LEU A 38 6.90 48.78 16.62
N LYS A 39 8.03 49.49 16.55
CA LYS A 39 9.36 48.90 16.68
C LYS A 39 9.56 48.21 18.04
N GLN A 40 9.11 48.84 19.13
CA GLN A 40 9.19 48.27 20.48
C GLN A 40 8.35 46.98 20.61
N TYR A 41 7.16 46.92 20.01
CA TYR A 41 6.36 45.69 19.98
C TYR A 41 7.02 44.58 19.18
N LEU A 42 7.59 44.90 18.01
CA LEU A 42 8.31 43.91 17.19
C LEU A 42 9.56 43.36 17.91
N GLU A 43 10.30 44.22 18.62
CA GLU A 43 11.45 43.81 19.43
C GLU A 43 11.01 42.93 20.61
N ALA A 44 9.96 43.33 21.34
CA ALA A 44 9.40 42.53 22.42
C ALA A 44 8.93 41.15 21.92
N LEU A 45 8.24 41.10 20.79
CA LEU A 45 7.74 39.87 20.18
C LEU A 45 8.89 38.96 19.72
N LYS A 46 9.96 39.52 19.15
CA LYS A 46 11.17 38.78 18.80
C LYS A 46 11.86 38.18 20.02
N THR A 47 12.02 38.96 21.10
CA THR A 47 12.65 38.48 22.34
C THR A 47 11.80 37.42 23.04
N LEU A 48 10.48 37.61 23.11
CA LEU A 48 9.54 36.62 23.64
C LEU A 48 9.55 35.32 22.82
N SER A 49 9.52 35.42 21.49
CA SER A 49 9.61 34.27 20.59
C SER A 49 10.93 33.51 20.79
N SER A 50 12.06 34.22 20.94
CA SER A 50 13.36 33.58 21.21
C SER A 50 13.42 32.93 22.59
N SER A 51 12.88 33.57 23.63
CA SER A 51 12.84 33.01 24.98
C SER A 51 11.93 31.78 25.05
N LEU A 52 10.75 31.86 24.43
CA LEU A 52 9.83 30.74 24.31
C LEU A 52 10.45 29.60 23.53
N SER A 53 11.11 29.88 22.40
CA SER A 53 11.83 28.86 21.62
C SER A 53 12.92 28.18 22.45
N LYS A 54 13.66 28.91 23.28
CA LYS A 54 14.67 28.35 24.19
C LYS A 54 14.06 27.49 25.31
N GLN A 55 12.89 27.86 25.83
CA GLN A 55 12.21 27.10 26.88
C GLN A 55 11.50 25.85 26.33
N VAL A 56 10.91 25.95 25.13
CA VAL A 56 10.20 24.85 24.46
C VAL A 56 11.17 23.83 23.86
N ALA A 57 12.40 24.21 23.52
CA ALA A 57 13.40 23.34 22.88
C ALA A 57 14.42 22.71 23.85
N GLN A 58 14.05 22.39 25.10
CA GLN A 58 14.88 21.53 25.94
C GLN A 58 14.70 20.07 25.53
N TYR A 59 15.48 19.63 24.54
CA TYR A 59 15.52 18.23 24.14
C TYR A 59 16.48 17.46 25.05
N ASP A 60 16.03 16.34 25.58
CA ASP A 60 16.91 15.35 26.19
C ASP A 60 17.62 14.55 25.07
N VAL A 61 18.65 15.17 24.51
CA VAL A 61 19.41 14.63 23.37
C VAL A 61 20.00 13.26 23.71
N TYR A 62 20.41 13.03 24.96
CA TYR A 62 21.01 11.75 25.36
C TYR A 62 19.97 10.64 25.41
N SER A 63 18.81 10.86 26.05
CA SER A 63 17.72 9.87 26.04
C SER A 63 17.19 9.62 24.62
N MET A 64 17.07 10.65 23.80
CA MET A 64 16.68 10.51 22.39
C MET A 64 17.69 9.67 21.59
N MET A 65 18.99 9.88 21.80
CA MET A 65 20.04 9.11 21.13
C MET A 65 20.00 7.64 21.54
N VAL A 66 19.87 7.34 22.83
CA VAL A 66 19.76 5.96 23.34
C VAL A 66 18.54 5.25 22.72
N GLY A 67 17.38 5.91 22.70
CA GLY A 67 16.18 5.36 22.05
C GLY A 67 16.36 5.12 20.55
N THR A 68 17.02 6.05 19.86
CA THR A 68 17.30 5.93 18.42
C THR A 68 18.21 4.75 18.12
N VAL A 69 19.27 4.54 18.92
CA VAL A 69 20.18 3.39 18.76
C VAL A 69 19.44 2.07 18.89
N ILE A 70 18.60 1.90 19.92
CA ILE A 70 17.82 0.66 20.12
C ILE A 70 16.90 0.40 18.93
N ILE A 71 16.19 1.42 18.45
CA ILE A 71 15.28 1.27 17.30
C ILE A 71 16.06 0.87 16.04
N MET A 72 17.21 1.50 15.78
CA MET A 72 18.04 1.19 14.62
C MET A 72 18.64 -0.21 14.69
N GLU A 73 19.06 -0.68 15.87
CA GLU A 73 19.57 -2.03 16.07
C GLU A 73 18.49 -3.09 15.83
N VAL A 74 17.29 -2.90 16.38
CA VAL A 74 16.15 -3.80 16.15
C VAL A 74 15.77 -3.82 14.67
N LEU A 75 15.71 -2.66 14.01
CA LEU A 75 15.42 -2.56 12.59
C LEU A 75 16.47 -3.32 11.76
N LEU A 76 17.76 -3.15 12.06
CA LEU A 76 18.84 -3.82 11.34
C LEU A 76 18.79 -5.35 11.53
N LEU A 77 18.49 -5.84 12.73
CA LEU A 77 18.27 -7.27 12.97
C LEU A 77 17.09 -7.83 12.18
N LEU A 78 15.97 -7.10 12.16
CA LEU A 78 14.80 -7.47 11.37
C LEU A 78 15.18 -7.56 9.89
N LEU A 79 15.84 -6.54 9.33
CA LEU A 79 16.31 -6.53 7.94
C LEU A 79 17.24 -7.69 7.62
N LEU A 80 18.19 -8.03 8.50
CA LEU A 80 19.10 -9.17 8.32
C LEU A 80 18.39 -10.52 8.41
N SER A 81 17.22 -10.60 9.05
CA SER A 81 16.41 -11.81 9.18
C SER A 81 15.35 -11.99 8.09
N VAL A 82 14.96 -10.93 7.39
CA VAL A 82 14.02 -10.95 6.25
C VAL A 82 14.35 -12.03 5.21
N PRO A 83 15.62 -12.22 4.78
CA PRO A 83 15.97 -13.27 3.82
C PRO A 83 15.64 -14.69 4.28
N LYS A 84 15.80 -14.99 5.58
CA LYS A 84 15.46 -16.29 6.15
C LYS A 84 13.94 -16.46 6.28
N ALA A 85 13.24 -15.37 6.63
CA ALA A 85 11.79 -15.35 6.72
C ALA A 85 11.10 -15.51 5.35
N LEU A 86 11.71 -15.01 4.27
CA LEU A 86 11.23 -15.18 2.89
C LEU A 86 11.57 -16.56 2.28
N SER A 87 12.42 -17.36 2.93
CA SER A 87 12.78 -18.68 2.41
C SER A 87 11.73 -19.73 2.78
N SER A 88 11.48 -20.69 1.88
CA SER A 88 10.46 -21.74 2.04
C SER A 88 10.68 -22.70 3.22
N ARG A 89 11.78 -22.54 3.97
CA ARG A 89 12.07 -23.21 5.25
C ARG A 89 12.27 -22.14 6.32
N ALA A 90 11.17 -21.55 6.76
CA ALA A 90 11.18 -20.54 7.82
C ALA A 90 11.46 -21.20 9.19
N GLU A 91 12.71 -21.56 9.45
CA GLU A 91 13.20 -21.83 10.80
C GLU A 91 13.86 -20.55 11.32
N PHE A 92 13.14 -19.83 12.20
CA PHE A 92 13.67 -18.65 12.88
C PHE A 92 14.62 -19.09 14.00
N GLU A 93 15.81 -19.53 13.62
CA GLU A 93 16.90 -19.72 14.57
C GLU A 93 17.66 -18.39 14.70
N VAL A 94 17.40 -17.66 15.79
CA VAL A 94 18.26 -16.55 16.20
C VAL A 94 19.63 -17.15 16.51
N PRO A 95 20.67 -16.83 15.72
CA PRO A 95 21.95 -17.47 15.87
C PRO A 95 22.71 -16.87 17.05
N LEU A 96 22.35 -17.24 18.28
CA LEU A 96 23.20 -17.03 19.43
C LEU A 96 24.33 -18.07 19.39
N SER A 97 25.37 -17.79 18.60
CA SER A 97 26.59 -18.61 18.59
C SER A 97 27.42 -18.36 19.87
N PRO A 98 27.98 -19.39 20.53
CA PRO A 98 28.48 -19.25 21.91
C PRO A 98 29.83 -18.53 22.17
N PRO A 99 30.83 -18.46 21.26
CA PRO A 99 32.16 -17.98 21.66
C PRO A 99 32.47 -16.49 21.39
N LEU A 100 31.89 -15.88 20.33
CA LEU A 100 32.10 -14.45 20.03
C LEU A 100 31.25 -13.52 20.90
N PHE A 101 30.22 -14.06 21.55
CA PHE A 101 29.21 -13.31 22.31
C PHE A 101 29.70 -12.85 23.69
N SER A 102 30.77 -13.43 24.24
CA SER A 102 31.23 -13.11 25.60
C SER A 102 32.08 -11.82 25.61
N LEU A 103 33.21 -11.80 24.91
CA LEU A 103 34.16 -10.69 25.02
C LEU A 103 33.63 -9.37 24.43
N LEU A 104 33.04 -9.41 23.22
CA LEU A 104 32.50 -8.21 22.56
C LEU A 104 31.36 -7.61 23.38
N PHE A 105 30.48 -8.44 23.94
CA PHE A 105 29.38 -7.99 24.80
C PHE A 105 29.88 -7.25 26.04
N TYR A 106 30.85 -7.84 26.76
CA TYR A 106 31.39 -7.20 27.96
C TYR A 106 32.17 -5.91 27.65
N LEU A 107 32.93 -5.87 26.55
CA LEU A 107 33.61 -4.65 26.10
C LEU A 107 32.64 -3.52 25.73
N MET A 108 31.57 -3.85 24.99
CA MET A 108 30.54 -2.87 24.62
C MET A 108 29.79 -2.36 25.84
N CYS A 109 29.43 -3.25 26.77
CA CYS A 109 28.79 -2.86 28.03
C CYS A 109 29.71 -1.92 28.85
N LEU A 110 31.01 -2.21 28.92
CA LEU A 110 31.99 -1.36 29.62
C LEU A 110 32.13 0.02 28.96
N MET A 111 32.18 0.06 27.61
CA MET A 111 32.22 1.32 26.86
C MET A 111 30.95 2.16 27.06
N LEU A 112 29.77 1.55 26.99
CA LEU A 112 28.51 2.24 27.23
C LEU A 112 28.41 2.76 28.68
N CYS A 113 28.86 1.97 29.66
CA CYS A 113 28.97 2.41 31.05
C CYS A 113 29.88 3.64 31.18
N ALA A 114 31.03 3.65 30.52
CA ALA A 114 31.95 4.79 30.54
C ALA A 114 31.31 6.04 29.92
N VAL A 115 30.64 5.90 28.77
CA VAL A 115 29.91 7.00 28.12
C VAL A 115 28.80 7.53 29.02
N HIS A 116 28.03 6.64 29.65
CA HIS A 116 26.94 7.02 30.57
C HIS A 116 27.46 7.82 31.77
N VAL A 117 28.57 7.37 32.39
CA VAL A 117 29.21 8.09 33.50
C VAL A 117 29.71 9.45 33.05
N ILE A 118 30.36 9.56 31.89
CA ILE A 118 30.86 10.84 31.36
C ILE A 118 29.71 11.82 31.12
N VAL A 119 28.61 11.37 30.51
CA VAL A 119 27.46 12.23 30.21
C VAL A 119 26.75 12.64 31.49
N CYS A 120 26.47 11.71 32.40
CA CYS A 120 25.72 11.99 33.63
C CYS A 120 26.50 12.74 34.70
N THR A 121 27.84 12.84 34.58
CA THR A 121 28.68 13.69 35.44
C THR A 121 28.96 15.07 34.85
N SER A 122 28.52 15.33 33.61
CA SER A 122 28.66 16.63 32.98
C SER A 122 27.71 17.66 33.58
N ALA A 123 28.19 18.88 33.82
CA ALA A 123 27.50 19.92 34.60
C ALA A 123 26.27 20.56 33.92
N GLU A 124 25.91 20.14 32.70
CA GLU A 124 24.88 20.81 31.87
C GLU A 124 23.69 19.93 31.47
N SER A 125 23.63 18.63 31.80
CA SER A 125 22.57 17.76 31.27
C SER A 125 21.43 17.53 32.26
N LEU A 126 20.32 18.24 32.10
CA LEU A 126 19.00 17.82 32.60
C LEU A 126 18.51 16.63 31.77
N CYS A 127 19.01 15.44 32.08
CA CYS A 127 18.75 14.21 31.34
C CYS A 127 17.89 13.23 32.16
N TYR A 128 16.80 12.73 31.56
CA TYR A 128 15.93 11.71 32.14
C TYR A 128 16.66 10.38 32.33
N PHE A 129 17.45 9.92 31.36
CA PHE A 129 18.17 8.65 31.45
C PHE A 129 19.21 8.64 32.59
N CYS A 130 19.78 9.79 32.95
CA CYS A 130 20.68 9.95 34.10
C CYS A 130 19.94 10.01 35.45
N SER A 131 18.63 10.31 35.45
CA SER A 131 17.79 10.27 36.65
C SER A 131 17.29 8.87 37.00
N MET A 132 17.47 7.91 36.09
CA MET A 132 17.06 6.52 36.29
C MET A 132 17.99 5.77 37.25
N SER A 133 17.48 4.70 37.86
CA SER A 133 18.33 3.85 38.70
C SER A 133 19.42 3.19 37.85
N TRP A 134 20.61 3.03 38.44
CA TRP A 134 21.72 2.43 37.71
C TRP A 134 21.40 1.00 37.22
N LEU A 135 20.51 0.28 37.92
CA LEU A 135 20.04 -1.04 37.49
C LEU A 135 19.30 -0.99 36.14
N THR A 136 18.41 -0.01 35.95
CA THR A 136 17.67 0.12 34.69
C THR A 136 18.57 0.64 33.57
N ALA A 137 19.45 1.60 33.86
CA ALA A 137 20.45 2.07 32.91
C ALA A 137 21.39 0.94 32.44
N ALA A 138 21.88 0.11 33.37
CA ALA A 138 22.69 -1.06 33.06
C ALA A 138 21.91 -2.09 32.22
N GLY A 139 20.64 -2.33 32.53
CA GLY A 139 19.76 -3.20 31.72
C GLY A 139 19.63 -2.73 30.27
N VAL A 140 19.47 -1.41 30.05
CA VAL A 140 19.41 -0.83 28.70
C VAL A 140 20.76 -0.98 27.97
N MET A 141 21.89 -0.77 28.65
CA MET A 141 23.21 -0.94 28.04
C MET A 141 23.51 -2.41 27.70
N MET A 142 23.05 -3.35 28.53
CA MET A 142 23.11 -4.78 28.22
C MET A 142 22.25 -5.14 27.00
N LEU A 143 21.05 -4.57 26.89
CA LEU A 143 20.19 -4.79 25.73
C LEU A 143 20.87 -4.33 24.43
N ILE A 144 21.37 -3.10 24.40
CA ILE A 144 22.11 -2.53 23.25
C ILE A 144 23.29 -3.44 22.89
N SER A 145 24.07 -3.85 23.88
CA SER A 145 25.22 -4.74 23.68
C SER A 145 24.81 -6.11 23.11
N ALA A 146 23.70 -6.69 23.57
CA ALA A 146 23.19 -7.96 23.08
C ALA A 146 22.69 -7.87 21.63
N LEU A 147 21.97 -6.80 21.28
CA LEU A 147 21.47 -6.57 19.94
C LEU A 147 22.63 -6.40 18.94
N MET A 148 23.65 -5.61 19.29
CA MET A 148 24.85 -5.44 18.47
C MET A 148 25.59 -6.76 18.24
N CYS A 149 25.76 -7.59 19.27
CA CYS A 149 26.33 -8.92 19.10
C CYS A 149 25.49 -9.80 18.14
N GLY A 150 24.16 -9.70 18.22
CA GLY A 150 23.25 -10.37 17.28
C GLY A 150 23.45 -9.92 15.83
N ILE A 151 23.60 -8.62 15.61
CA ILE A 151 23.83 -8.01 14.29
C ILE A 151 25.16 -8.51 13.71
N PHE A 152 26.24 -8.42 14.49
CA PHE A 152 27.55 -8.88 14.05
C PHE A 152 27.58 -10.38 13.77
N SER A 153 26.90 -11.20 14.57
CA SER A 153 26.75 -12.64 14.32
C SER A 153 26.00 -12.91 13.00
N ALA A 154 24.89 -12.19 12.76
CA ALA A 154 24.14 -12.32 11.52
C ALA A 154 24.97 -11.92 10.29
N ILE A 155 25.71 -10.81 10.37
CA ILE A 155 26.61 -10.35 9.31
C ILE A 155 27.76 -11.36 9.09
N ALA A 156 28.40 -11.84 10.16
CA ALA A 156 29.48 -12.81 10.07
C ALA A 156 29.02 -14.11 9.39
N LYS A 157 27.81 -14.60 9.69
CA LYS A 157 27.21 -15.76 9.01
C LYS A 157 26.95 -15.52 7.53
N ILE A 158 26.56 -14.31 7.13
CA ILE A 158 26.39 -13.95 5.71
C ILE A 158 27.76 -14.03 4.99
N PHE A 159 28.82 -13.50 5.61
CA PHE A 159 30.17 -13.58 5.05
C PHE A 159 30.72 -15.01 5.02
N GLU A 160 30.48 -15.83 6.04
CA GLU A 160 30.93 -17.21 6.09
C GLU A 160 30.26 -18.08 5.01
N ASN A 161 28.95 -17.90 4.79
CA ASN A 161 28.23 -18.53 3.68
C ASN A 161 28.75 -18.10 2.30
N SER A 162 29.28 -16.89 2.16
CA SER A 162 29.88 -16.42 0.90
C SER A 162 31.28 -16.96 0.62
N ARG A 163 31.99 -17.46 1.65
CA ARG A 163 33.39 -17.92 1.57
C ARG A 163 33.59 -19.42 1.42
N LEU A 164 32.51 -20.21 1.38
CA LEU A 164 32.58 -21.65 1.10
C LEU A 164 32.22 -21.97 -0.36
N PRO A 165 33.19 -21.94 -1.30
CA PRO A 165 33.07 -22.72 -2.52
C PRO A 165 33.65 -24.12 -2.31
N LEU A 166 32.92 -25.12 -2.83
CA LEU A 166 33.41 -26.44 -3.25
C LEU A 166 33.54 -27.56 -2.19
N LYS A 167 32.44 -28.31 -2.01
CA LYS A 167 32.40 -29.75 -2.34
C LYS A 167 30.96 -30.27 -2.36
N ASN A 168 30.60 -30.88 -3.50
CA ASN A 168 29.36 -31.58 -3.88
C ASN A 168 28.20 -30.71 -4.42
N PRO A 169 27.92 -30.77 -5.74
CA PRO A 169 26.74 -30.14 -6.32
C PRO A 169 25.56 -31.11 -6.19
N VAL A 170 24.89 -31.09 -5.04
CA VAL A 170 23.45 -31.37 -5.03
C VAL A 170 22.81 -29.98 -5.04
N VAL A 171 22.17 -29.68 -6.17
CA VAL A 171 21.61 -28.38 -6.54
C VAL A 171 20.74 -27.83 -5.41
N SER A 172 21.31 -26.90 -4.65
CA SER A 172 20.60 -25.94 -3.81
C SER A 172 21.10 -24.55 -4.21
N SER A 173 20.89 -24.18 -5.47
CA SER A 173 21.07 -22.81 -5.90
C SER A 173 19.88 -21.99 -5.38
N SER A 174 19.95 -21.57 -4.12
CA SER A 174 19.22 -20.38 -3.65
C SER A 174 19.90 -19.15 -4.25
N SER A 175 19.88 -19.04 -5.58
CA SER A 175 20.26 -17.83 -6.27
C SER A 175 19.05 -16.90 -6.19
N TRP A 176 19.22 -15.81 -5.46
CA TRP A 176 18.23 -14.74 -5.38
C TRP A 176 17.73 -14.38 -6.78
N SER A 177 16.41 -14.36 -6.97
CA SER A 177 15.85 -13.89 -8.24
C SER A 177 16.02 -12.36 -8.34
N GLU A 178 16.06 -11.82 -9.56
CA GLU A 178 16.09 -10.37 -9.79
C GLU A 178 14.90 -9.67 -9.08
N ILE A 179 13.77 -10.36 -8.96
CA ILE A 179 12.56 -9.90 -8.27
C ILE A 179 12.77 -9.86 -6.76
N ASP A 180 13.44 -10.84 -6.15
CA ASP A 180 13.75 -10.83 -4.72
C ASP A 180 14.65 -9.64 -4.36
N VAL A 181 15.66 -9.38 -5.19
CA VAL A 181 16.55 -8.23 -5.01
C VAL A 181 15.77 -6.92 -5.16
N LEU A 182 14.90 -6.81 -6.15
CA LEU A 182 14.07 -5.61 -6.34
C LEU A 182 13.13 -5.37 -5.16
N ILE A 183 12.42 -6.40 -4.71
CA ILE A 183 11.45 -6.30 -3.61
C ILE A 183 12.18 -5.92 -2.32
N LEU A 184 13.31 -6.56 -2.02
CA LEU A 184 14.11 -6.23 -0.84
C LEU A 184 14.72 -4.83 -0.93
N ALA A 185 15.35 -4.47 -2.05
CA ALA A 185 15.96 -3.15 -2.21
C ALA A 185 14.91 -2.04 -2.20
N GLY A 186 13.74 -2.27 -2.80
CA GLY A 186 12.64 -1.31 -2.82
C GLY A 186 12.00 -1.11 -1.45
N THR A 187 11.81 -2.19 -0.68
CA THR A 187 11.30 -2.08 0.70
C THR A 187 12.29 -1.37 1.62
N ILE A 188 13.58 -1.72 1.54
CA ILE A 188 14.63 -1.01 2.30
C ILE A 188 14.70 0.46 1.87
N GLY A 189 14.67 0.74 0.57
CA GLY A 189 14.70 2.09 0.02
C GLY A 189 13.53 2.95 0.51
N HIS A 190 12.32 2.39 0.55
CA HIS A 190 11.16 3.07 1.12
C HIS A 190 11.34 3.36 2.62
N VAL A 191 11.78 2.38 3.42
CA VAL A 191 12.06 2.58 4.86
C VAL A 191 13.09 3.69 5.08
N LEU A 192 14.18 3.70 4.29
CA LEU A 192 15.18 4.77 4.36
C LEU A 192 14.61 6.13 3.95
N SER A 193 13.69 6.17 2.98
CA SER A 193 13.04 7.41 2.55
C SER A 193 12.20 8.05 3.66
N LEU A 194 11.60 7.25 4.55
CA LEU A 194 10.88 7.75 5.73
C LEU A 194 11.79 8.50 6.73
N GLY A 195 13.11 8.43 6.57
CA GLY A 195 14.07 9.17 7.38
C GLY A 195 14.12 10.68 7.09
N ALA A 196 13.51 11.17 6.02
CA ALA A 196 13.45 12.61 5.72
C ALA A 196 12.01 13.08 5.46
N SER A 197 11.63 14.21 6.07
CA SER A 197 10.28 14.78 5.93
C SER A 197 9.92 15.11 4.48
N SER A 198 10.88 15.56 3.68
CA SER A 198 10.66 15.85 2.25
C SER A 198 10.30 14.60 1.45
N PHE A 199 10.87 13.45 1.80
CA PHE A 199 10.53 12.17 1.16
C PHE A 199 9.19 11.62 1.66
N ILE A 200 8.81 11.91 2.90
CA ILE A 200 7.46 11.60 3.41
C ILE A 200 6.40 12.42 2.67
N GLU A 201 6.64 13.70 2.40
CA GLU A 201 5.71 14.54 1.63
C GLU A 201 5.51 14.00 0.20
N GLU A 202 6.59 13.54 -0.42
CA GLU A 202 6.61 13.02 -1.80
C GLU A 202 6.57 11.48 -1.87
N GLU A 203 6.07 10.80 -0.82
CA GLU A 203 6.06 9.33 -0.72
C GLU A 203 5.34 8.66 -1.90
N HIS A 204 4.31 9.32 -2.41
CA HIS A 204 3.57 8.90 -3.60
C HIS A 204 4.48 8.67 -4.82
N GLN A 205 5.54 9.48 -5.01
CA GLN A 205 6.50 9.28 -6.10
C GLN A 205 7.31 8.00 -5.91
N THR A 206 7.69 7.69 -4.67
CA THR A 206 8.40 6.44 -4.33
C THR A 206 7.57 5.23 -4.72
N TRP A 207 6.28 5.21 -4.35
CA TRP A 207 5.39 4.10 -4.71
C TRP A 207 5.17 3.97 -6.21
N TYR A 208 5.00 5.08 -6.93
CA TYR A 208 4.88 5.06 -8.39
C TYR A 208 6.14 4.53 -9.07
N PHE A 209 7.33 4.94 -8.59
CA PHE A 209 8.60 4.44 -9.10
C PHE A 209 8.75 2.94 -8.85
N LEU A 210 8.46 2.47 -7.64
CA LEU A 210 8.55 1.06 -7.26
C LEU A 210 7.62 0.18 -8.09
N ILE A 211 6.35 0.57 -8.29
CA ILE A 211 5.40 -0.22 -9.10
C ILE A 211 5.77 -0.23 -10.57
N ASN A 212 6.20 0.90 -11.13
CA ASN A 212 6.61 0.94 -12.53
C ASN A 212 7.83 0.03 -12.76
N THR A 213 8.80 0.08 -11.86
CA THR A 213 9.99 -0.79 -11.90
C THR A 213 9.60 -2.25 -11.75
N LEU A 214 8.71 -2.58 -10.82
CA LEU A 214 8.16 -3.92 -10.64
C LEU A 214 7.49 -4.43 -11.92
N CYS A 215 6.66 -3.62 -12.58
CA CYS A 215 5.99 -4.02 -13.83
C CYS A 215 6.98 -4.29 -14.96
N LEU A 216 8.08 -3.52 -15.05
CA LEU A 216 9.14 -3.74 -16.05
C LEU A 216 9.88 -5.06 -15.79
N VAL A 217 10.25 -5.34 -14.54
CA VAL A 217 10.91 -6.60 -14.17
C VAL A 217 9.97 -7.79 -14.38
N LEU A 218 8.68 -7.67 -14.04
CA LEU A 218 7.69 -8.69 -14.35
C LEU A 218 7.53 -8.92 -15.86
N CYS A 219 7.61 -7.86 -16.67
CA CYS A 219 7.61 -7.98 -18.13
C CYS A 219 8.82 -8.77 -18.61
N GLN A 220 10.02 -8.46 -18.11
CA GLN A 220 11.24 -9.20 -18.42
C GLN A 220 11.13 -10.67 -18.01
N GLU A 221 10.61 -10.95 -16.81
CA GLU A 221 10.44 -12.31 -16.30
C GLU A 221 9.43 -13.12 -17.13
N LEU A 222 8.29 -12.52 -17.50
CA LEU A 222 7.31 -13.14 -18.38
C LEU A 222 7.85 -13.38 -19.79
N CYS A 223 8.65 -12.46 -20.33
CA CYS A 223 9.33 -12.67 -21.59
C CYS A 223 10.30 -13.84 -21.48
N ARG A 224 11.17 -13.85 -20.46
CA ARG A 224 12.14 -14.92 -20.22
C ARG A 224 11.46 -16.28 -20.12
N ASN A 225 10.41 -16.40 -19.31
CA ASN A 225 9.69 -17.66 -19.13
C ASN A 225 8.95 -18.13 -20.39
N ASN A 226 8.38 -17.22 -21.20
CA ASN A 226 7.69 -17.61 -22.43
C ASN A 226 8.63 -17.91 -23.60
N PHE A 227 9.78 -17.23 -23.70
CA PHE A 227 10.76 -17.43 -24.78
C PHE A 227 11.74 -18.57 -24.50
N LEU A 228 12.17 -18.81 -23.24
CA LEU A 228 12.97 -19.99 -22.89
C LEU A 228 12.20 -21.29 -23.07
N LEU A 229 10.90 -21.31 -22.74
CA LEU A 229 10.06 -22.50 -22.98
C LEU A 229 9.96 -22.84 -24.48
N LYS A 230 10.13 -21.85 -25.36
CA LYS A 230 10.10 -22.03 -26.83
C LYS A 230 11.40 -22.66 -27.37
N GLN A 231 12.50 -22.62 -26.61
CA GLN A 231 13.79 -23.21 -26.99
C GLN A 231 13.94 -24.68 -26.58
N CYS A 232 13.17 -25.17 -25.60
CA CYS A 232 13.12 -26.60 -25.24
C CYS A 232 12.21 -27.46 -26.13
N ASP A 233 11.36 -26.85 -26.99
CA ASP A 233 10.42 -27.58 -27.86
C ASP A 233 10.66 -27.37 -29.37
N PRO A 234 11.91 -27.48 -29.86
CA PRO A 234 12.07 -28.04 -31.21
C PRO A 234 13.39 -28.82 -31.39
N GLN A 235 13.47 -30.07 -30.92
CA GLN A 235 14.23 -31.20 -31.51
C GLN A 235 14.35 -32.38 -30.53
N GLN A 236 13.27 -33.15 -30.34
CA GLN A 236 13.41 -34.52 -29.84
C GLN A 236 12.35 -35.45 -30.44
N SER A 237 12.27 -35.48 -31.77
CA SER A 237 11.60 -36.57 -32.49
C SER A 237 12.20 -36.75 -33.88
N THR A 238 13.51 -36.98 -33.96
CA THR A 238 14.12 -37.53 -35.17
C THR A 238 15.25 -38.50 -34.78
N THR A 239 14.88 -39.78 -34.74
CA THR A 239 15.66 -40.89 -35.29
C THR A 239 17.09 -41.08 -34.79
N VAL A 240 17.24 -41.84 -33.69
CA VAL A 240 18.38 -42.76 -33.52
C VAL A 240 17.85 -44.08 -32.97
N LYS A 241 17.39 -44.95 -33.88
CA LYS A 241 17.43 -46.40 -33.64
C LYS A 241 18.86 -46.83 -33.95
N GLN A 242 19.66 -47.06 -32.91
CA GLN A 242 20.84 -47.92 -33.03
C GLN A 242 20.41 -49.34 -32.67
N ASN A 243 20.63 -50.23 -33.64
CA ASN A 243 20.41 -51.66 -33.57
C ASN A 243 21.18 -52.28 -32.39
N PHE A 244 20.53 -53.21 -31.68
CA PHE A 244 21.17 -54.42 -31.17
C PHE A 244 20.15 -55.55 -31.18
N ASP A 245 20.52 -56.63 -31.86
CA ASP A 245 19.81 -57.90 -31.98
C ASP A 245 19.76 -58.64 -30.64
N SER A 246 18.63 -59.31 -30.33
CA SER A 246 18.60 -60.77 -30.12
C SER A 246 17.23 -61.28 -29.60
N ILE A 247 16.62 -62.17 -30.41
CA ILE A 247 16.05 -63.49 -30.05
C ILE A 247 14.78 -63.58 -29.17
N GLY A 248 13.74 -64.19 -29.78
CA GLY A 248 12.73 -65.08 -29.16
C GLY A 248 11.59 -64.38 -28.42
N GLU A 249 10.31 -64.72 -28.52
CA GLU A 249 9.60 -65.87 -29.07
C GLU A 249 8.11 -65.49 -29.26
N ALA A 250 7.51 -66.09 -30.29
CA ALA A 250 6.15 -66.64 -30.37
C ALA A 250 4.90 -65.75 -30.19
N SER A 251 4.08 -65.80 -31.26
CA SER A 251 2.63 -66.14 -31.24
C SER A 251 1.66 -65.05 -30.74
N GLU A 252 0.56 -64.66 -31.41
CA GLU A 252 -0.23 -65.27 -32.47
C GLU A 252 -1.10 -64.19 -33.13
N CYS A 253 -1.54 -64.47 -34.36
CA CYS A 253 -2.30 -63.63 -35.27
C CYS A 253 -3.79 -63.54 -34.92
N LYS A 254 -4.44 -62.39 -35.16
CA LYS A 254 -5.79 -62.37 -35.77
C LYS A 254 -6.16 -61.01 -36.40
N ASN A 255 -6.04 -61.03 -37.73
CA ASN A 255 -6.83 -60.40 -38.79
C ASN A 255 -8.15 -59.65 -38.45
N ILE A 256 -8.23 -58.40 -38.95
CA ILE A 256 -9.11 -57.85 -40.02
C ILE A 256 -10.44 -57.29 -39.52
N GLU A 257 -10.65 -55.98 -39.70
CA GLU A 257 -11.68 -55.38 -40.57
C GLU A 257 -11.58 -53.83 -40.55
N ILE A 258 -11.43 -53.23 -41.72
CA ILE A 258 -11.76 -51.81 -42.00
C ILE A 258 -12.92 -51.87 -43.01
N PRO A 259 -14.01 -51.13 -42.80
CA PRO A 259 -14.25 -50.00 -43.70
C PRO A 259 -14.82 -48.74 -43.04
N ALA A 260 -14.17 -47.64 -43.41
CA ALA A 260 -14.74 -46.39 -43.94
C ALA A 260 -15.68 -45.49 -43.10
N ALA A 261 -15.27 -44.21 -43.14
CA ALA A 261 -16.07 -42.99 -43.20
C ALA A 261 -16.51 -42.32 -41.88
N GLY A 262 -15.79 -41.24 -41.59
CA GLY A 262 -16.41 -39.99 -41.14
C GLY A 262 -16.08 -39.60 -39.71
N ASN A 263 -15.03 -38.78 -39.52
CA ASN A 263 -15.02 -37.80 -38.42
C ASN A 263 -13.99 -36.69 -38.68
N SER A 264 -14.41 -35.69 -39.47
CA SER A 264 -13.75 -34.38 -39.61
C SER A 264 -14.00 -33.45 -38.41
N LYS A 265 -14.18 -33.98 -37.20
CA LYS A 265 -14.45 -33.18 -35.98
C LYS A 265 -13.35 -33.20 -34.92
N LEU A 266 -12.32 -34.04 -35.05
CA LEU A 266 -11.26 -34.13 -34.05
C LEU A 266 -10.14 -33.08 -34.22
N GLY A 267 -9.98 -32.47 -35.41
CA GLY A 267 -8.97 -31.43 -35.65
C GLY A 267 -9.35 -30.02 -35.19
N LYS A 268 -10.64 -29.74 -34.95
CA LYS A 268 -11.13 -28.38 -34.61
C LYS A 268 -11.05 -28.05 -33.12
N ALA A 269 -11.05 -29.06 -32.25
CA ALA A 269 -10.96 -28.91 -30.80
C ALA A 269 -9.50 -28.78 -30.32
N THR A 270 -8.56 -29.47 -30.98
CA THR A 270 -7.12 -29.34 -30.72
C THR A 270 -6.58 -28.01 -31.22
N SER A 271 -7.00 -27.57 -32.41
CA SER A 271 -6.61 -26.25 -32.94
C SER A 271 -7.18 -25.10 -32.11
N SER A 272 -8.40 -25.21 -31.57
CA SER A 272 -8.99 -24.17 -30.71
C SER A 272 -8.32 -24.14 -29.33
N ALA A 273 -7.98 -25.29 -28.76
CA ALA A 273 -7.25 -25.36 -27.48
C ALA A 273 -5.81 -24.82 -27.59
N GLU A 274 -5.09 -25.11 -28.67
CA GLU A 274 -3.76 -24.52 -28.94
C GLU A 274 -3.84 -23.02 -29.23
N PHE A 275 -4.87 -22.57 -29.97
CA PHE A 275 -5.06 -21.15 -30.26
C PHE A 275 -5.45 -20.36 -29.00
N ILE A 276 -6.29 -20.93 -28.12
CA ILE A 276 -6.64 -20.35 -26.82
C ILE A 276 -5.39 -20.26 -25.93
N LYS A 277 -4.59 -21.32 -25.86
CA LYS A 277 -3.32 -21.34 -25.10
C LYS A 277 -2.28 -20.36 -25.66
N GLY A 278 -2.28 -20.12 -26.98
CA GLY A 278 -1.50 -19.07 -27.63
C GLY A 278 -1.99 -17.66 -27.30
N SER A 279 -3.31 -17.44 -27.30
CA SER A 279 -3.90 -16.13 -26.97
C SER A 279 -3.67 -15.72 -25.51
N ASP A 280 -3.78 -16.66 -24.57
CA ASP A 280 -3.52 -16.42 -23.14
C ASP A 280 -2.04 -16.05 -22.89
N LYS A 281 -1.10 -16.60 -23.69
CA LYS A 281 0.32 -16.21 -23.65
C LYS A 281 0.51 -14.76 -24.08
N TRP A 282 -0.04 -14.35 -25.23
CA TRP A 282 0.08 -12.96 -25.69
C TRP A 282 -0.55 -11.97 -24.73
N ILE A 283 -1.70 -12.32 -24.13
CA ILE A 283 -2.34 -11.50 -23.10
C ILE A 283 -1.46 -11.42 -21.85
N SER A 284 -0.79 -12.51 -21.45
CA SER A 284 0.15 -12.51 -20.34
C SER A 284 1.36 -11.60 -20.59
N LEU A 285 1.99 -11.65 -21.78
CA LEU A 285 3.07 -10.72 -22.14
C LEU A 285 2.60 -9.26 -22.23
N ALA A 286 1.38 -9.01 -22.71
CA ALA A 286 0.83 -7.66 -22.79
C ALA A 286 0.41 -7.11 -21.41
N SER A 287 0.15 -7.97 -20.43
CA SER A 287 -0.44 -7.56 -19.15
C SER A 287 0.38 -6.51 -18.37
N PRO A 288 1.72 -6.59 -18.23
CA PRO A 288 2.47 -5.56 -17.51
C PRO A 288 2.47 -4.21 -18.24
N TRP A 289 2.48 -4.22 -19.57
CA TRP A 289 2.36 -3.00 -20.38
C TRP A 289 1.00 -2.34 -20.20
N ILE A 290 -0.07 -3.14 -20.19
CA ILE A 290 -1.43 -2.64 -19.91
C ILE A 290 -1.48 -2.03 -18.51
N ILE A 291 -0.89 -2.68 -17.50
CA ILE A 291 -0.83 -2.18 -16.13
C ILE A 291 -0.07 -0.84 -16.07
N LEU A 292 1.08 -0.72 -16.74
CA LEU A 292 1.84 0.54 -16.83
C LEU A 292 1.02 1.68 -17.46
N ILE A 293 0.29 1.39 -18.54
CA ILE A 293 -0.62 2.36 -19.16
C ILE A 293 -1.72 2.77 -18.18
N CYS A 294 -2.32 1.81 -17.47
CA CYS A 294 -3.33 2.08 -16.44
C CYS A 294 -2.76 2.97 -15.31
N CYS A 295 -1.57 2.67 -14.79
CA CYS A 295 -0.90 3.47 -13.77
C CYS A 295 -0.62 4.91 -14.25
N ARG A 296 -0.24 5.08 -15.52
CA ARG A 296 -0.04 6.41 -16.12
C ARG A 296 -1.35 7.20 -16.21
N LEU A 297 -2.44 6.56 -16.62
CA LEU A 297 -3.77 7.18 -16.67
C LEU A 297 -4.27 7.54 -15.26
N LEU A 298 -4.11 6.64 -14.29
CA LEU A 298 -4.45 6.88 -12.89
C LEU A 298 -3.72 8.09 -12.29
N ARG A 299 -2.45 8.27 -12.63
CA ARG A 299 -1.68 9.45 -12.19
C ARG A 299 -2.16 10.76 -12.81
N SER A 300 -2.75 10.71 -14.01
CA SER A 300 -3.36 11.91 -14.63
C SER A 300 -4.78 12.20 -14.14
N LEU A 301 -5.47 11.19 -13.59
CA LEU A 301 -6.83 11.32 -13.06
C LEU A 301 -6.86 12.20 -11.81
N ASN A 302 -5.99 11.90 -10.84
CA ASN A 302 -5.86 12.67 -9.61
C ASN A 302 -4.41 13.09 -9.42
N GLN A 303 -4.16 14.39 -9.26
CA GLN A 303 -2.84 14.87 -8.84
C GLN A 303 -2.62 14.58 -7.36
N THR A 304 -1.39 14.18 -7.02
CA THR A 304 -0.97 13.84 -5.66
C THR A 304 0.16 14.75 -5.19
N GLY A 305 0.28 14.88 -3.87
CA GLY A 305 1.25 15.75 -3.22
C GLY A 305 0.74 17.18 -3.00
N VAL A 306 1.22 17.82 -1.93
CA VAL A 306 0.80 19.16 -1.52
C VAL A 306 1.32 20.23 -2.50
N GLN A 307 2.49 19.99 -3.11
CA GLN A 307 3.12 20.94 -4.04
C GLN A 307 2.32 21.14 -5.33
N TRP A 308 1.64 20.09 -5.80
CA TRP A 308 0.95 20.09 -7.10
C TRP A 308 -0.56 20.32 -6.99
N ALA A 309 -1.12 20.34 -5.78
CA ALA A 309 -2.56 20.48 -5.52
C ALA A 309 -3.22 21.75 -6.10
N HIS A 310 -2.44 22.78 -6.41
CA HIS A 310 -2.94 24.03 -7.00
C HIS A 310 -3.23 23.94 -8.51
N ARG A 311 -2.78 22.89 -9.19
CA ARG A 311 -2.99 22.73 -10.64
C ARG A 311 -4.24 21.90 -10.90
N PRO A 312 -5.07 22.29 -11.87
CA PRO A 312 -6.22 21.48 -12.25
C PRO A 312 -5.76 20.14 -12.83
N ASP A 313 -6.41 19.06 -12.43
CA ASP A 313 -6.22 17.72 -12.93
C ASP A 313 -7.45 17.25 -13.74
N PHE A 314 -7.39 16.03 -14.28
CA PHE A 314 -8.50 15.51 -15.09
C PHE A 314 -9.77 15.30 -14.24
N GLY A 315 -9.63 14.97 -12.95
CA GLY A 315 -10.74 14.88 -12.00
C GLY A 315 -11.46 16.23 -11.81
N HIS A 316 -10.72 17.33 -11.67
CA HIS A 316 -11.26 18.69 -11.61
C HIS A 316 -11.97 19.07 -12.91
N TRP A 317 -11.38 18.74 -14.06
CA TRP A 317 -12.01 18.97 -15.35
C TRP A 317 -13.34 18.20 -15.50
N LEU A 318 -13.36 16.91 -15.12
CA LEU A 318 -14.58 16.08 -15.11
C LEU A 318 -15.66 16.57 -14.15
N THR A 319 -15.27 17.25 -13.05
CA THR A 319 -16.21 17.75 -12.04
C THR A 319 -16.79 19.12 -12.40
N SER A 320 -16.28 19.77 -13.46
CA SER A 320 -16.81 21.04 -13.94
C SER A 320 -18.26 20.91 -14.45
N SER A 321 -19.05 21.97 -14.31
CA SER A 321 -20.47 21.96 -14.71
C SER A 321 -20.67 21.77 -16.22
N GLU A 322 -19.67 22.13 -17.03
CA GLU A 322 -19.71 22.02 -18.49
C GLU A 322 -19.62 20.55 -18.96
N HIS A 323 -18.87 19.71 -18.25
CA HIS A 323 -18.60 18.30 -18.63
C HIS A 323 -19.46 17.28 -17.86
N LYS A 324 -20.61 17.70 -17.34
CA LYS A 324 -21.51 16.84 -16.55
C LYS A 324 -22.02 15.60 -17.32
N SER A 325 -22.23 15.72 -18.63
CA SER A 325 -22.64 14.61 -19.50
C SER A 325 -21.55 13.54 -19.61
N GLU A 326 -20.29 13.96 -19.71
CA GLU A 326 -19.13 13.09 -19.79
C GLU A 326 -18.88 12.36 -18.47
N LEU A 327 -18.99 13.08 -17.35
CA LEU A 327 -18.93 12.46 -16.01
C LEU A 327 -20.04 11.42 -15.81
N SER A 328 -21.24 11.70 -16.30
CA SER A 328 -22.39 10.78 -16.21
C SER A 328 -22.16 9.51 -17.01
N PHE A 329 -21.67 9.65 -18.25
CA PHE A 329 -21.31 8.52 -19.10
C PHE A 329 -20.17 7.70 -18.48
N LEU A 330 -19.12 8.36 -18.01
CA LEU A 330 -17.97 7.71 -17.37
C LEU A 330 -18.37 6.95 -16.10
N ALA A 331 -19.24 7.54 -15.27
CA ALA A 331 -19.77 6.89 -14.07
C ALA A 331 -20.59 5.64 -14.42
N ALA A 332 -21.48 5.72 -15.42
CA ALA A 332 -22.28 4.59 -15.88
C ALA A 332 -21.41 3.43 -16.40
N VAL A 333 -20.43 3.74 -17.27
CA VAL A 333 -19.47 2.76 -17.79
C VAL A 333 -18.66 2.14 -16.64
N SER A 334 -18.20 2.96 -15.69
CA SER A 334 -17.42 2.49 -14.55
C SER A 334 -18.21 1.52 -13.67
N LEU A 335 -19.47 1.83 -13.35
CA LEU A 335 -20.33 0.93 -12.55
C LEU A 335 -20.62 -0.39 -13.28
N LEU A 336 -20.85 -0.36 -14.60
CA LEU A 336 -20.99 -1.58 -15.40
C LEU A 336 -19.70 -2.42 -15.37
N MET A 337 -18.54 -1.79 -15.53
CA MET A 337 -17.25 -2.48 -15.47
C MET A 337 -16.98 -3.10 -14.09
N ILE A 338 -17.32 -2.40 -13.00
CA ILE A 338 -17.25 -2.95 -11.63
C ILE A 338 -18.11 -4.21 -11.52
N PHE A 339 -19.34 -4.18 -12.02
CA PHE A 339 -20.22 -5.36 -12.03
C PHE A 339 -19.56 -6.55 -12.75
N PHE A 340 -19.05 -6.35 -13.97
CA PHE A 340 -18.44 -7.41 -14.77
C PHE A 340 -17.18 -8.02 -14.12
N LEU A 341 -16.36 -7.19 -13.46
CA LEU A 341 -15.12 -7.64 -12.82
C LEU A 341 -15.39 -8.45 -11.54
N VAL A 342 -16.38 -8.03 -10.73
CA VAL A 342 -16.64 -8.65 -9.42
C VAL A 342 -17.53 -9.89 -9.50
N GLN A 343 -18.50 -9.92 -10.42
CA GLN A 343 -19.54 -10.97 -10.45
C GLN A 343 -19.01 -12.40 -10.66
N ARG A 344 -17.78 -12.57 -11.17
CA ARG A 344 -17.30 -13.84 -11.72
C ARG A 344 -17.24 -14.98 -10.68
N ARG A 345 -17.05 -14.66 -9.40
CA ARG A 345 -16.95 -15.65 -8.30
C ARG A 345 -18.07 -15.52 -7.26
N SER A 346 -19.05 -14.63 -7.48
CA SER A 346 -20.17 -14.44 -6.56
C SER A 346 -21.32 -15.41 -6.83
N SER A 347 -22.06 -15.72 -5.77
CA SER A 347 -23.34 -16.43 -5.79
C SER A 347 -24.39 -15.66 -6.61
N LEU A 348 -25.43 -16.35 -7.09
CA LEU A 348 -26.49 -15.73 -7.87
C LEU A 348 -27.22 -14.63 -7.09
N VAL A 349 -27.44 -14.84 -5.79
CA VAL A 349 -28.09 -13.85 -4.90
C VAL A 349 -27.24 -12.59 -4.81
N SER A 350 -25.94 -12.74 -4.56
CA SER A 350 -25.02 -11.61 -4.49
C SER A 350 -24.83 -10.90 -5.82
N LYS A 351 -24.91 -11.60 -6.96
CA LYS A 351 -24.90 -10.96 -8.29
C LYS A 351 -26.10 -10.02 -8.47
N ILE A 352 -27.30 -10.48 -8.12
CA ILE A 352 -28.51 -9.66 -8.20
C ILE A 352 -28.41 -8.49 -7.22
N ALA A 353 -27.98 -8.74 -5.98
CA ALA A 353 -27.78 -7.71 -4.97
C ALA A 353 -26.74 -6.66 -5.41
N MET A 354 -25.65 -7.08 -6.04
CA MET A 354 -24.61 -6.20 -6.58
C MET A 354 -25.15 -5.33 -7.71
N ALA A 355 -25.92 -5.91 -8.66
CA ALA A 355 -26.51 -5.16 -9.75
C ALA A 355 -27.49 -4.09 -9.24
N LEU A 356 -28.37 -4.44 -8.29
CA LEU A 356 -29.31 -3.51 -7.67
C LEU A 356 -28.59 -2.45 -6.83
N GLY A 357 -27.53 -2.84 -6.10
CA GLY A 357 -26.69 -1.94 -5.33
C GLY A 357 -26.00 -0.89 -6.22
N LEU A 358 -25.37 -1.30 -7.33
CA LEU A 358 -24.71 -0.40 -8.27
C LEU A 358 -25.71 0.52 -8.99
N LEU A 359 -26.91 0.03 -9.31
CA LEU A 359 -28.00 0.88 -9.80
C LEU A 359 -28.42 1.91 -8.76
N GLY A 360 -28.47 1.52 -7.48
CA GLY A 360 -28.68 2.42 -6.34
C GLY A 360 -27.59 3.48 -6.22
N VAL A 361 -26.31 3.12 -6.44
CA VAL A 361 -25.18 4.07 -6.45
C VAL A 361 -25.38 5.13 -7.54
N TYR A 362 -25.72 4.73 -8.77
CA TYR A 362 -26.01 5.68 -9.85
C TYR A 362 -27.20 6.59 -9.49
N SER A 363 -28.26 6.01 -8.93
CA SER A 363 -29.46 6.74 -8.51
C SER A 363 -29.17 7.76 -7.41
N TYR A 364 -28.33 7.40 -6.44
CA TYR A 364 -27.84 8.29 -5.40
C TYR A 364 -27.04 9.47 -5.99
N ARG A 365 -26.14 9.21 -6.94
CA ARG A 365 -25.36 10.28 -7.60
C ARG A 365 -26.23 11.19 -8.48
N ALA A 366 -27.30 10.67 -9.06
CA ALA A 366 -28.30 11.46 -9.76
C ALA A 366 -29.14 12.30 -8.78
N ALA A 367 -29.53 11.76 -7.62
CA ALA A 367 -30.32 12.46 -6.60
C ALA A 367 -29.60 13.68 -6.00
N ILE A 368 -28.29 13.56 -5.75
CA ILE A 368 -27.42 14.69 -5.31
C ILE A 368 -27.20 15.71 -6.44
N GLY A 369 -27.45 15.33 -7.69
CA GLY A 369 -27.26 16.20 -8.84
C GLY A 369 -25.85 16.18 -9.43
N ASN A 370 -24.99 15.24 -9.05
CA ASN A 370 -23.65 15.10 -9.65
C ASN A 370 -23.71 14.51 -11.07
N VAL A 371 -24.67 13.62 -11.31
CA VAL A 371 -24.83 12.86 -12.57
C VAL A 371 -26.22 13.13 -13.16
N ILE A 372 -26.34 13.09 -14.48
CA ILE A 372 -27.60 13.30 -15.21
C ILE A 372 -28.39 11.99 -15.26
N PHE A 373 -29.68 12.06 -14.94
CA PHE A 373 -30.57 10.92 -15.10
C PHE A 373 -30.97 10.77 -16.58
N PRO A 374 -30.77 9.59 -17.22
CA PRO A 374 -31.02 9.43 -18.66
C PRO A 374 -32.47 9.71 -19.09
N TRP A 375 -33.42 9.55 -18.17
CA TRP A 375 -34.85 9.59 -18.45
C TRP A 375 -35.55 10.88 -17.98
N GLN A 376 -34.82 11.87 -17.45
CA GLN A 376 -35.45 13.06 -16.86
C GLN A 376 -34.63 14.32 -17.15
N ARG A 377 -35.17 15.17 -18.04
CA ARG A 377 -34.51 16.40 -18.54
C ARG A 377 -34.79 17.65 -17.70
N ASP A 378 -35.80 17.65 -16.84
CA ASP A 378 -36.20 18.84 -16.09
C ASP A 378 -36.40 18.60 -14.58
N SER A 379 -35.70 19.45 -13.81
CA SER A 379 -35.84 19.82 -12.39
C SER A 379 -36.76 18.96 -11.51
N LYS A 380 -36.19 17.89 -10.91
CA LYS A 380 -36.60 17.51 -9.55
C LYS A 380 -35.73 18.31 -8.57
N ASP A 381 -36.32 18.79 -7.47
CA ASP A 381 -35.57 19.41 -6.38
C ASP A 381 -34.41 18.49 -5.96
N ILE A 382 -33.21 19.05 -5.88
CA ILE A 382 -32.01 18.32 -5.47
C ILE A 382 -32.28 17.75 -4.08
N SER A 383 -32.41 16.43 -4.00
CA SER A 383 -32.59 15.71 -2.74
C SER A 383 -31.23 15.49 -2.09
N LYS A 384 -31.20 15.38 -0.75
CA LYS A 384 -29.99 14.99 -0.02
C LYS A 384 -29.52 13.55 -0.34
N GLY A 385 -30.29 12.77 -1.11
CA GLY A 385 -29.93 11.42 -1.57
C GLY A 385 -29.86 10.37 -0.45
N ILE A 386 -30.47 10.66 0.70
CA ILE A 386 -30.32 9.85 1.93
C ILE A 386 -30.99 8.48 1.76
N THR A 387 -32.19 8.47 1.19
CA THR A 387 -32.98 7.24 0.95
C THR A 387 -32.28 6.30 -0.01
N GLU A 388 -31.67 6.84 -1.06
CA GLU A 388 -30.94 6.12 -2.10
C GLU A 388 -29.64 5.52 -1.52
N ALA A 389 -28.90 6.29 -0.71
CA ALA A 389 -27.72 5.77 -0.03
C ALA A 389 -28.07 4.65 0.97
N ARG A 390 -29.14 4.82 1.77
CA ARG A 390 -29.64 3.78 2.68
C ARG A 390 -30.06 2.51 1.96
N PHE A 391 -30.69 2.65 0.79
CA PHE A 391 -31.02 1.51 -0.07
C PHE A 391 -29.77 0.71 -0.49
N VAL A 392 -28.68 1.40 -0.86
CA VAL A 392 -27.41 0.73 -1.19
C VAL A 392 -26.80 0.02 0.04
N TYR A 393 -26.85 0.64 1.22
CA TYR A 393 -26.34 0.01 2.45
C TYR A 393 -27.02 -1.31 2.79
N VAL A 394 -28.32 -1.46 2.49
CA VAL A 394 -29.04 -2.74 2.70
C VAL A 394 -28.40 -3.85 1.86
N PHE A 395 -28.03 -3.59 0.60
CA PHE A 395 -27.35 -4.57 -0.24
C PHE A 395 -25.91 -4.83 0.20
N VAL A 396 -25.18 -3.80 0.61
CA VAL A 396 -23.82 -3.95 1.18
C VAL A 396 -23.87 -4.90 2.38
N LEU A 397 -24.75 -4.64 3.34
CA LEU A 397 -24.91 -5.47 4.53
C LEU A 397 -25.38 -6.89 4.18
N GLY A 398 -26.30 -7.04 3.23
CA GLY A 398 -26.78 -8.36 2.78
C GLY A 398 -25.70 -9.22 2.13
N ILE A 399 -24.85 -8.63 1.28
CA ILE A 399 -23.73 -9.32 0.64
C ILE A 399 -22.68 -9.71 1.68
N VAL A 400 -22.29 -8.77 2.55
CA VAL A 400 -21.31 -9.03 3.61
C VAL A 400 -21.83 -10.11 4.57
N PHE A 401 -23.10 -10.06 4.96
CA PHE A 401 -23.72 -11.07 5.81
C PHE A 401 -23.73 -12.46 5.16
N THR A 402 -24.00 -12.53 3.86
CA THR A 402 -23.95 -13.80 3.11
C THR A 402 -22.54 -14.39 3.12
N GLY A 403 -21.52 -13.56 2.87
CA GLY A 403 -20.12 -13.98 2.91
C GLY A 403 -19.62 -14.38 4.30
N THR A 404 -19.97 -13.64 5.35
CA THR A 404 -19.58 -13.98 6.73
C THR A 404 -20.27 -15.25 7.21
N LYS A 405 -21.54 -15.45 6.85
CA LYS A 405 -22.26 -16.71 7.10
C LYS A 405 -21.53 -17.90 6.48
N ASP A 406 -21.08 -17.78 5.23
CA ASP A 406 -20.36 -18.86 4.54
C ASP A 406 -18.98 -19.10 5.16
N LEU A 407 -18.29 -18.05 5.59
CA LEU A 407 -17.03 -18.15 6.32
C LEU A 407 -17.20 -18.86 7.68
N LEU A 408 -18.21 -18.47 8.46
CA LEU A 408 -18.53 -19.12 9.74
C LEU A 408 -18.91 -20.59 9.54
N LYS A 409 -19.70 -20.91 8.51
CA LYS A 409 -20.05 -22.29 8.16
C LYS A 409 -18.81 -23.13 7.85
N SER A 410 -17.84 -22.56 7.12
CA SER A 410 -16.57 -23.25 6.79
C SER A 410 -15.69 -23.52 8.00
N GLN A 411 -15.82 -22.75 9.09
CA GLN A 411 -15.10 -22.98 10.34
C GLN A 411 -15.76 -24.05 11.22
N VAL A 412 -17.09 -24.16 11.18
CA VAL A 412 -17.86 -25.08 12.03
C VAL A 412 -18.01 -26.48 11.41
N ILE A 413 -18.16 -26.56 10.09
CA ILE A 413 -18.36 -27.83 9.37
C ILE A 413 -17.10 -28.11 8.56
N SER A 414 -16.33 -29.12 8.95
CA SER A 414 -15.22 -29.76 8.20
C SER A 414 -14.73 -28.97 6.97
N ALA A 415 -13.69 -28.16 7.18
CA ALA A 415 -12.86 -27.39 6.24
C ALA A 415 -13.04 -27.63 4.72
N ASP A 416 -14.16 -27.18 4.14
CA ASP A 416 -14.26 -27.05 2.69
C ASP A 416 -13.62 -25.72 2.24
N SER A 417 -12.41 -25.81 1.68
CA SER A 417 -11.65 -24.65 1.20
C SER A 417 -12.41 -23.86 0.12
N SER A 418 -13.29 -24.51 -0.63
CA SER A 418 -14.10 -23.88 -1.67
C SER A 418 -15.15 -22.92 -1.07
N VAL A 419 -15.77 -23.30 0.05
CA VAL A 419 -16.76 -22.48 0.76
C VAL A 419 -16.08 -21.28 1.41
N LYS A 420 -14.91 -21.47 2.02
CA LYS A 420 -14.11 -20.38 2.62
C LYS A 420 -13.71 -19.34 1.57
N SER A 421 -13.19 -19.77 0.43
CA SER A 421 -12.78 -18.85 -0.65
C SER A 421 -13.96 -18.08 -1.26
N THR A 422 -15.12 -18.74 -1.40
CA THR A 422 -16.36 -18.10 -1.87
C THR A 422 -16.87 -17.07 -0.87
N GLY A 423 -16.92 -17.40 0.43
CA GLY A 423 -17.34 -16.48 1.48
C GLY A 423 -16.44 -15.24 1.58
N LEU A 424 -15.13 -15.40 1.45
CA LEU A 424 -14.19 -14.26 1.39
C LEU A 424 -14.42 -13.37 0.17
N TRP A 425 -14.67 -13.97 -1.01
CA TRP A 425 -15.00 -13.20 -2.21
C TRP A 425 -16.31 -12.42 -2.08
N GLU A 426 -17.31 -13.00 -1.40
CA GLU A 426 -18.57 -12.33 -1.12
C GLU A 426 -18.36 -11.10 -0.22
N VAL A 427 -17.61 -11.23 0.88
CA VAL A 427 -17.23 -10.09 1.73
C VAL A 427 -16.49 -9.02 0.92
N TYR A 428 -15.50 -9.43 0.13
CA TYR A 428 -14.75 -8.54 -0.75
C TYR A 428 -15.68 -7.78 -1.72
N SER A 429 -16.64 -8.46 -2.34
CA SER A 429 -17.61 -7.85 -3.25
C SER A 429 -18.48 -6.80 -2.54
N GLY A 430 -18.93 -7.07 -1.32
CA GLY A 430 -19.69 -6.11 -0.50
C GLY A 430 -18.88 -4.85 -0.17
N LEU A 431 -17.58 -5.00 0.10
CA LEU A 431 -16.69 -3.86 0.34
C LEU A 431 -16.40 -3.06 -0.93
N VAL A 432 -16.33 -3.70 -2.10
CA VAL A 432 -16.24 -2.99 -3.39
C VAL A 432 -17.50 -2.17 -3.65
N LEU A 433 -18.69 -2.70 -3.34
CA LEU A 433 -19.94 -1.94 -3.44
C LEU A 433 -19.96 -0.73 -2.48
N LEU A 434 -19.47 -0.92 -1.25
CA LEU A 434 -19.31 0.18 -0.29
C LEU A 434 -18.34 1.24 -0.79
N ALA A 435 -17.20 0.84 -1.38
CA ALA A 435 -16.24 1.77 -1.98
C ALA A 435 -16.86 2.54 -3.15
N ALA A 436 -17.63 1.87 -4.02
CA ALA A 436 -18.34 2.52 -5.13
C ALA A 436 -19.38 3.55 -4.65
N LEU A 437 -20.05 3.29 -3.52
CA LEU A 437 -20.98 4.25 -2.92
C LEU A 437 -20.26 5.49 -2.37
N LEU A 438 -19.10 5.30 -1.74
CA LEU A 438 -18.38 6.37 -1.03
C LEU A 438 -17.52 7.22 -1.98
N PHE A 439 -16.89 6.61 -2.98
CA PHE A 439 -16.02 7.31 -3.94
C PHE A 439 -16.80 8.32 -4.77
N ARG A 440 -16.26 9.54 -4.88
CA ARG A 440 -16.79 10.56 -5.79
C ARG A 440 -16.88 10.03 -7.23
N PRO A 441 -17.81 10.55 -8.06
CA PRO A 441 -18.01 10.05 -9.42
C PRO A 441 -16.74 10.02 -10.29
N HIS A 442 -15.86 11.01 -10.16
CA HIS A 442 -14.57 11.05 -10.90
C HIS A 442 -13.56 9.99 -10.42
N ASN A 443 -13.73 9.43 -9.21
CA ASN A 443 -12.89 8.38 -8.63
C ASN A 443 -13.42 6.96 -8.88
N LEU A 444 -14.61 6.79 -9.47
CA LEU A 444 -15.11 5.47 -9.89
C LEU A 444 -14.18 4.74 -10.89
N PRO A 445 -13.56 5.43 -11.87
CA PRO A 445 -12.54 4.81 -12.73
C PRO A 445 -11.34 4.27 -11.93
N VAL A 446 -10.92 4.93 -10.85
CA VAL A 446 -9.82 4.46 -10.00
C VAL A 446 -10.15 3.08 -9.40
N LEU A 447 -11.39 2.90 -8.95
CA LEU A 447 -11.87 1.60 -8.48
C LEU A 447 -11.88 0.56 -9.60
N VAL A 448 -12.34 0.91 -10.81
CA VAL A 448 -12.31 -0.01 -11.98
C VAL A 448 -10.89 -0.48 -12.29
N PHE A 449 -9.93 0.45 -12.35
CA PHE A 449 -8.53 0.10 -12.62
C PHE A 449 -7.91 -0.73 -11.48
N CYS A 450 -8.31 -0.50 -10.22
CA CYS A 450 -7.92 -1.33 -9.08
C CYS A 450 -8.33 -2.79 -9.30
N LEU A 451 -9.61 -3.03 -9.59
CA LEU A 451 -10.16 -4.36 -9.83
C LEU A 451 -9.56 -5.02 -11.09
N LEU A 452 -9.34 -4.24 -12.15
CA LEU A 452 -8.75 -4.70 -13.39
C LEU A 452 -7.30 -5.16 -13.15
N ILE A 453 -6.48 -4.35 -12.48
CA ILE A 453 -5.09 -4.68 -12.18
C ILE A 453 -5.03 -5.92 -11.27
N GLN A 454 -5.85 -6.02 -10.22
CA GLN A 454 -5.92 -7.21 -9.37
C GLN A 454 -6.25 -8.48 -10.18
N THR A 455 -7.21 -8.40 -11.10
CA THR A 455 -7.58 -9.51 -12.00
C THR A 455 -6.43 -9.89 -12.94
N MET A 456 -5.77 -8.89 -13.53
CA MET A 456 -4.64 -9.10 -14.47
C MET A 456 -3.44 -9.74 -13.76
N MET A 457 -3.05 -9.18 -12.59
CA MET A 457 -1.97 -9.71 -11.76
C MET A 457 -2.25 -11.16 -11.36
N THR A 458 -3.45 -11.45 -10.87
CA THR A 458 -3.83 -12.81 -10.43
C THR A 458 -3.82 -13.82 -11.58
N LYS A 459 -4.48 -13.51 -12.69
CA LYS A 459 -4.70 -14.48 -13.77
C LYS A 459 -3.45 -14.67 -14.64
N TYR A 460 -2.74 -13.59 -14.95
CA TYR A 460 -1.72 -13.59 -16.00
C TYR A 460 -0.29 -13.45 -15.49
N ILE A 461 -0.08 -13.11 -14.22
CA ILE A 461 1.25 -12.87 -13.64
C ILE A 461 1.53 -13.86 -12.51
N TRP A 462 0.79 -13.82 -11.41
CA TRP A 462 1.08 -14.63 -10.22
C TRP A 462 0.86 -16.13 -10.45
N ARG A 463 -0.30 -16.53 -10.99
CA ARG A 463 -0.58 -17.95 -11.26
C ARG A 463 0.39 -18.59 -12.26
N PRO A 464 0.77 -17.95 -13.39
CA PRO A 464 1.75 -18.52 -14.32
C PRO A 464 3.17 -18.58 -13.77
N LEU A 465 3.60 -17.57 -13.00
CA LEU A 465 4.98 -17.46 -12.52
C LEU A 465 5.24 -18.21 -11.21
N LYS A 466 4.18 -18.64 -10.49
CA LYS A 466 4.27 -19.40 -9.24
C LYS A 466 5.21 -18.75 -8.22
N PHE A 467 4.98 -17.46 -7.98
CA PHE A 467 5.70 -16.71 -6.94
C PHE A 467 5.40 -17.26 -5.54
N ASP A 468 6.34 -17.05 -4.63
CA ASP A 468 6.14 -17.41 -3.22
C ASP A 468 5.13 -16.48 -2.53
N ALA A 469 4.48 -16.98 -1.48
CA ALA A 469 3.47 -16.24 -0.73
C ALA A 469 4.02 -14.91 -0.18
N ALA A 470 5.30 -14.86 0.21
CA ALA A 470 5.91 -13.63 0.70
C ALA A 470 6.09 -12.57 -0.41
N GLN A 471 6.56 -12.97 -1.60
CA GLN A 471 6.66 -12.08 -2.76
C GLN A 471 5.29 -11.51 -3.13
N ILE A 472 4.27 -12.38 -3.21
CA ILE A 472 2.90 -11.98 -3.51
C ILE A 472 2.36 -11.00 -2.47
N THR A 473 2.62 -11.25 -1.19
CA THR A 473 2.21 -10.36 -0.08
C THR A 473 2.82 -8.97 -0.22
N ILE A 474 4.12 -8.87 -0.50
CA ILE A 474 4.80 -7.57 -0.63
C ILE A 474 4.29 -6.83 -1.88
N MET A 475 4.09 -7.52 -2.99
CA MET A 475 3.49 -6.92 -4.20
C MET A 475 2.08 -6.38 -3.92
N HIS A 476 1.23 -7.12 -3.19
CA HIS A 476 -0.09 -6.63 -2.80
C HIS A 476 -0.01 -5.39 -1.91
N TYR A 477 0.95 -5.33 -0.98
CA TYR A 477 1.17 -4.16 -0.14
C TYR A 477 1.57 -2.94 -0.98
N TRP A 478 2.54 -3.09 -1.90
CA TRP A 478 3.00 -2.00 -2.77
C TRP A 478 1.86 -1.44 -3.63
N PHE A 479 1.08 -2.32 -4.28
CA PHE A 479 -0.08 -1.90 -5.03
C PHE A 479 -1.15 -1.23 -4.14
N GLY A 480 -1.41 -1.77 -2.95
CA GLY A 480 -2.31 -1.17 -1.98
C GLY A 480 -1.94 0.27 -1.65
N GLN A 481 -0.66 0.53 -1.36
CA GLN A 481 -0.15 1.88 -1.09
C GLN A 481 -0.24 2.80 -2.31
N ALA A 482 0.09 2.33 -3.50
CA ALA A 482 -0.09 3.18 -4.68
C ALA A 482 -1.56 3.51 -4.97
N PHE A 483 -2.49 2.58 -4.71
CA PHE A 483 -3.92 2.84 -4.86
C PHE A 483 -4.48 3.77 -3.78
N PHE A 484 -3.84 3.89 -2.61
CA PHE A 484 -4.12 5.00 -1.69
C PHE A 484 -3.84 6.34 -2.37
N TYR A 485 -2.68 6.49 -3.01
CA TYR A 485 -2.30 7.71 -3.71
C TYR A 485 -3.06 7.95 -5.02
N PHE A 486 -3.36 6.92 -5.83
CA PHE A 486 -4.13 7.08 -7.07
C PHE A 486 -5.55 7.62 -6.86
N GLN A 487 -6.09 7.58 -5.64
CA GLN A 487 -7.35 8.23 -5.27
C GLN A 487 -7.25 9.74 -5.07
N GLY A 488 -6.03 10.31 -5.10
CA GLY A 488 -5.77 11.72 -4.80
C GLY A 488 -5.45 12.00 -3.32
N ASN A 489 -5.30 10.95 -2.50
CA ASN A 489 -4.91 11.12 -1.09
C ASN A 489 -3.44 11.54 -0.97
N SER A 490 -3.10 12.17 0.15
CA SER A 490 -1.74 12.50 0.56
C SER A 490 -1.53 12.15 2.04
N ASN A 491 -0.29 12.26 2.51
CA ASN A 491 0.03 12.13 3.94
C ASN A 491 -0.52 13.28 4.80
N GLY A 492 -1.04 14.34 4.19
CA GLY A 492 -1.69 15.44 4.90
C GLY A 492 -3.15 15.16 5.22
N ILE A 493 -3.59 15.55 6.42
CA ILE A 493 -5.00 15.44 6.83
C ILE A 493 -5.96 16.26 5.94
N ALA A 494 -5.45 17.29 5.26
CA ALA A 494 -6.22 18.16 4.38
C ALA A 494 -6.79 17.43 3.15
N THR A 495 -6.21 16.30 2.73
CA THR A 495 -6.72 15.52 1.60
C THR A 495 -7.81 14.51 1.97
N VAL A 496 -8.10 14.33 3.27
CA VAL A 496 -9.12 13.38 3.73
C VAL A 496 -10.51 13.92 3.40
N ASP A 497 -11.26 13.21 2.56
CA ASP A 497 -12.62 13.59 2.18
C ASP A 497 -13.65 13.21 3.27
N VAL A 498 -13.82 14.11 4.23
CA VAL A 498 -14.79 13.94 5.33
C VAL A 498 -16.24 13.84 4.81
N SER A 499 -16.54 14.34 3.60
CA SER A 499 -17.90 14.27 3.04
C SER A 499 -18.36 12.84 2.78
N ALA A 500 -17.43 11.90 2.54
CA ALA A 500 -17.72 10.47 2.43
C ALA A 500 -18.31 9.91 3.74
N GLY A 501 -17.92 10.46 4.90
CA GLY A 501 -18.44 10.08 6.21
C GLY A 501 -19.94 10.35 6.40
N PHE A 502 -20.51 11.27 5.63
CA PHE A 502 -21.90 11.71 5.78
C PHE A 502 -22.86 11.07 4.78
N VAL A 503 -22.39 10.14 3.93
CA VAL A 503 -23.20 9.49 2.91
C VAL A 503 -24.32 8.67 3.58
N GLY A 504 -25.57 9.11 3.44
CA GLY A 504 -26.77 8.44 3.98
C GLY A 504 -27.14 8.81 5.43
N LEU A 505 -26.47 9.81 6.03
CA LEU A 505 -26.79 10.33 7.37
C LEU A 505 -27.65 11.61 7.28
N GLU A 506 -28.66 11.71 8.14
CA GLU A 506 -29.49 12.93 8.28
C GLU A 506 -28.88 13.93 9.26
N SER A 507 -28.27 13.41 10.32
CA SER A 507 -27.58 14.13 11.37
C SER A 507 -26.20 13.52 11.61
N TYR A 508 -25.29 14.31 12.17
CA TYR A 508 -23.96 13.81 12.53
C TYR A 508 -24.07 12.73 13.61
N VAL A 509 -23.51 11.57 13.30
CA VAL A 509 -23.27 10.49 14.25
C VAL A 509 -21.79 10.14 14.13
N GLU A 510 -21.08 10.25 15.24
CA GLU A 510 -19.61 10.16 15.27
C GLU A 510 -19.08 8.83 14.75
N ILE A 511 -19.58 7.70 15.27
CA ILE A 511 -19.03 6.38 14.95
C ILE A 511 -19.17 6.04 13.45
N PRO A 512 -20.36 6.12 12.81
CA PRO A 512 -20.49 5.85 11.39
C PRO A 512 -19.70 6.85 10.53
N ALA A 513 -19.67 8.13 10.91
CA ALA A 513 -18.96 9.14 10.14
C ALA A 513 -17.44 8.90 10.11
N ILE A 514 -16.84 8.55 11.25
CA ILE A 514 -15.42 8.18 11.33
C ILE A 514 -15.16 6.91 10.54
N PHE A 515 -15.99 5.87 10.71
CA PHE A 515 -15.81 4.59 10.02
C PHE A 515 -15.87 4.75 8.49
N LEU A 516 -16.89 5.45 7.97
CA LEU A 516 -17.08 5.65 6.53
C LEU A 516 -15.99 6.54 5.94
N THR A 517 -15.55 7.58 6.66
CA THR A 517 -14.43 8.44 6.23
C THR A 517 -13.13 7.63 6.17
N ALA A 518 -12.83 6.85 7.21
CA ALA A 518 -11.65 5.99 7.25
C ALA A 518 -11.68 4.93 6.15
N PHE A 519 -12.83 4.29 5.94
CA PHE A 519 -13.01 3.30 4.88
C PHE A 519 -12.80 3.92 3.51
N ALA A 520 -13.40 5.07 3.22
CA ALA A 520 -13.22 5.76 1.94
C ALA A 520 -11.76 6.15 1.69
N THR A 521 -11.07 6.63 2.73
CA THR A 521 -9.67 7.06 2.65
C THR A 521 -8.72 5.88 2.39
N TYR A 522 -8.90 4.78 3.12
CA TYR A 522 -8.04 3.60 3.06
C TYR A 522 -8.59 2.46 2.19
N ALA A 523 -9.57 2.75 1.33
CA ALA A 523 -10.22 1.75 0.47
C ALA A 523 -9.22 1.00 -0.42
N GLY A 524 -8.24 1.69 -1.02
CA GLY A 524 -7.18 1.09 -1.83
C GLY A 524 -6.41 -0.02 -1.09
N PRO A 525 -5.65 0.31 -0.02
CA PRO A 525 -4.94 -0.69 0.78
C PRO A 525 -5.83 -1.80 1.31
N LEU A 526 -7.04 -1.48 1.79
CA LEU A 526 -7.98 -2.44 2.35
C LEU A 526 -8.46 -3.46 1.31
N LEU A 527 -8.83 -3.00 0.11
CA LEU A 527 -9.25 -3.88 -0.97
C LEU A 527 -8.11 -4.79 -1.43
N TRP A 528 -6.88 -4.29 -1.51
CA TRP A 528 -5.71 -5.12 -1.83
C TRP A 528 -5.37 -6.14 -0.75
N ALA A 529 -5.51 -5.78 0.54
CA ALA A 529 -5.29 -6.70 1.65
C ALA A 529 -6.31 -7.84 1.69
N ILE A 530 -7.60 -7.54 1.46
CA ILE A 530 -8.64 -8.59 1.42
C ILE A 530 -8.53 -9.42 0.14
N HIS A 531 -8.12 -8.82 -0.97
CA HIS A 531 -7.80 -9.54 -2.19
C HIS A 531 -6.65 -10.54 -1.98
N LEU A 532 -5.60 -10.18 -1.22
CA LEU A 532 -4.52 -11.11 -0.84
C LEU A 532 -5.08 -12.32 -0.07
N LEU A 533 -5.96 -12.11 0.91
CA LEU A 533 -6.61 -13.20 1.63
C LEU A 533 -7.44 -14.09 0.71
N CYS A 534 -8.17 -13.50 -0.25
CA CYS A 534 -8.92 -14.25 -1.25
C CYS A 534 -8.00 -15.06 -2.17
N TYR A 535 -6.85 -14.51 -2.56
CA TYR A 535 -5.85 -15.18 -3.39
C TYR A 535 -5.26 -16.39 -2.66
N LEU A 536 -4.71 -16.17 -1.45
CA LEU A 536 -4.07 -17.20 -0.63
C LEU A 536 -5.04 -18.30 -0.18
N SER A 537 -6.33 -17.99 -0.01
CA SER A 537 -7.34 -19.00 0.30
C SER A 537 -7.84 -19.78 -0.93
N SER A 538 -7.45 -19.37 -2.14
CA SER A 538 -7.85 -20.02 -3.40
C SER A 538 -6.76 -20.91 -4.00
N GLU A 539 -5.53 -20.80 -3.49
CA GLU A 539 -4.48 -21.81 -3.62
C GLU A 539 -4.72 -22.94 -2.60
#